data_AF-A0A955ZFL5-F1
#
_entry.id   AF-A0A955ZFL5-F1
#
_cell.length_a   1.000
_cell.length_b   1.000
_cell.length_c   1.000
_cell.angle_alpha   90.00
_cell.angle_beta   90.00
_cell.angle_gamma   90.00
#
_symmetry.space_group_name_H-M   'P 1'
#
loop_
_entity.id
_entity.type
_entity.pdbx_description
1 polymer ?
#
loop_
_entity_poly.entity_id
_entity_poly.type
_entity_poly.pdbx_seq_one_letter_code
_entity_poly.pdbx_strand_id
1 'polypeptide(L)'
;MFEKFLFSTRLRRLIMAPCGMKALSRRALKGALWAAGVVLVVASGAGLVRLLPWLLAPDVPLEVSWPFARALAAAATETAYLIGVPLGFAFGMARATEAGEARALFAVGASPARLMLGLIPVGVALTLTFLAAAFAWDSGADRPGVFAGELITQARGGCVGAERPKSIVVPLVGVTWLCFPGRAPRVSGPLPGSGGRAWFSATRLTPSEDLRAVDLEGLTLAAKRGIMVSVHAKIGHVTGLPPWGRSAKLSPPLRAAWVGATTLLSSLWVAWAMLRFGFRSRAVALIVGGAPSLCALAALSRFEQSDLPRAAVAVVPAAALAALGLAVLTLRIAANQWRKRRRGAPLLGYSRRC
;
A
#
# COMPACT_ATOMS: atom_id res chain seq x y z
N MET A 1 26.03 36.37 -41.35
CA MET A 1 25.00 37.07 -40.55
C MET A 1 23.88 36.13 -40.03
N PHE A 2 23.54 35.05 -40.73
CA PHE A 2 22.50 34.07 -40.33
C PHE A 2 22.84 33.20 -39.09
N GLU A 3 24.11 32.88 -38.84
CA GLU A 3 24.50 32.05 -37.68
C GLU A 3 24.28 32.74 -36.32
N LYS A 4 24.44 34.08 -36.24
CA LYS A 4 24.20 34.82 -34.99
C LYS A 4 22.71 34.79 -34.59
N PHE A 5 21.79 34.62 -35.54
CA PHE A 5 20.35 34.54 -35.26
C PHE A 5 19.92 33.15 -34.75
N LEU A 6 20.55 32.08 -35.25
CA LEU A 6 20.32 30.71 -34.78
C LEU A 6 20.89 30.45 -33.38
N PHE A 7 22.02 31.09 -33.04
CA PHE A 7 22.60 30.96 -31.70
C PHE A 7 21.77 31.69 -30.64
N SER A 8 21.26 32.89 -30.96
CA SER A 8 20.39 33.68 -30.07
C SER A 8 19.06 32.98 -29.76
N THR A 9 18.45 32.32 -30.76
CA THR A 9 17.18 31.59 -30.57
C THR A 9 17.35 30.29 -29.78
N ARG A 10 18.49 29.60 -29.86
CA ARG A 10 18.78 28.45 -28.99
C ARG A 10 19.02 28.87 -27.54
N LEU A 11 19.72 29.98 -27.30
CA LEU A 11 20.01 30.45 -25.93
C LEU A 11 18.74 30.94 -25.21
N ARG A 12 17.85 31.69 -25.90
CA ARG A 12 16.57 32.11 -25.31
C ARG A 12 15.65 30.93 -24.97
N ARG A 13 15.70 29.83 -25.74
CA ARG A 13 14.93 28.60 -25.44
C ARG A 13 15.42 27.89 -24.17
N LEU A 14 16.69 28.05 -23.78
CA LEU A 14 17.22 27.45 -22.56
C LEU A 14 16.83 28.23 -21.29
N ILE A 15 16.72 29.56 -21.38
CA ILE A 15 16.52 30.42 -20.19
C ILE A 15 15.02 30.60 -19.81
N MET A 16 14.07 30.48 -20.76
CA MET A 16 12.63 30.58 -20.43
C MET A 16 11.99 29.25 -19.98
N ALA A 17 12.63 28.10 -20.24
CA ALA A 17 12.18 26.79 -19.77
C ALA A 17 12.04 26.63 -18.22
N PRO A 18 12.92 27.18 -17.36
CA PRO A 18 12.88 26.90 -15.92
C PRO A 18 11.63 27.45 -15.20
N CYS A 19 11.09 28.60 -15.58
CA CYS A 19 9.95 29.19 -14.87
C CYS A 19 8.65 28.38 -15.05
N GLY A 20 8.34 27.96 -16.29
CA GLY A 20 7.14 27.17 -16.58
C GLY A 20 7.18 25.77 -15.95
N MET A 21 8.37 25.13 -15.93
CA MET A 21 8.52 23.83 -15.29
C MET A 21 8.32 23.89 -13.77
N LYS A 22 8.78 24.95 -13.09
CA LYS A 22 8.57 25.11 -11.65
C LYS A 22 7.09 25.14 -11.27
N ALA A 23 6.26 25.83 -12.05
CA ALA A 23 4.81 25.88 -11.82
C ALA A 23 4.16 24.49 -11.99
N LEU A 24 4.54 23.76 -13.03
CA LEU A 24 4.04 22.41 -13.30
C LEU A 24 4.44 21.42 -12.19
N SER A 25 5.72 21.44 -11.79
CA SER A 25 6.27 20.61 -10.71
C SER A 25 5.60 20.90 -9.37
N ARG A 26 5.36 22.17 -9.03
CA ARG A 26 4.66 22.56 -7.80
C ARG A 26 3.21 22.04 -7.78
N ARG A 27 2.52 22.07 -8.92
CA ARG A 27 1.15 21.53 -9.04
C ARG A 27 1.11 20.01 -8.94
N ALA A 28 2.04 19.32 -9.59
CA ALA A 28 2.17 17.87 -9.48
C ALA A 28 2.45 17.47 -8.03
N LEU A 29 3.39 18.13 -7.36
CA LEU A 29 3.71 17.88 -5.95
C LEU A 29 2.51 18.13 -5.04
N LYS A 30 1.86 19.31 -5.14
CA LYS A 30 0.68 19.64 -4.32
C LYS A 30 -0.47 18.65 -4.56
N GLY A 31 -0.69 18.27 -5.82
CA GLY A 31 -1.69 17.27 -6.20
C GLY A 31 -1.38 15.90 -5.61
N ALA A 32 -0.12 15.45 -5.71
CA ALA A 32 0.35 14.18 -5.16
C ALA A 32 0.21 14.13 -3.64
N LEU A 33 0.67 15.15 -2.92
CA LEU A 33 0.56 15.23 -1.46
C LEU A 33 -0.90 15.23 -1.00
N TRP A 34 -1.76 15.99 -1.66
CA TRP A 34 -3.18 16.04 -1.30
C TRP A 34 -3.89 14.71 -1.57
N ALA A 35 -3.70 14.13 -2.75
CA ALA A 35 -4.31 12.85 -3.10
C ALA A 35 -3.79 11.70 -2.22
N ALA A 36 -2.47 11.64 -1.97
CA ALA A 36 -1.88 10.68 -1.04
C ALA A 36 -2.41 10.86 0.38
N GLY A 37 -2.56 12.10 0.87
CA GLY A 37 -3.15 12.38 2.18
C GLY A 37 -4.60 11.88 2.29
N VAL A 38 -5.43 12.11 1.27
CA VAL A 38 -6.82 11.60 1.25
C VAL A 38 -6.85 10.07 1.24
N VAL A 39 -6.04 9.42 0.39
CA VAL A 39 -5.97 7.95 0.36
C VAL A 39 -5.45 7.38 1.67
N LEU A 40 -4.46 8.03 2.30
CA LEU A 40 -3.92 7.64 3.60
C LEU A 40 -5.01 7.67 4.67
N VAL A 41 -5.80 8.75 4.76
CA VAL A 41 -6.91 8.85 5.73
C VAL A 41 -7.93 7.71 5.53
N VAL A 42 -8.31 7.43 4.27
CA VAL A 42 -9.25 6.34 3.96
C VAL A 42 -8.67 4.98 4.33
N ALA A 43 -7.42 4.71 3.97
CA ALA A 43 -6.74 3.45 4.24
C ALA A 43 -6.51 3.23 5.75
N SER A 44 -6.10 4.27 6.48
CA SER A 44 -5.98 4.25 7.94
C SER A 44 -7.33 4.04 8.61
N GLY A 45 -8.41 4.67 8.13
CA GLY A 45 -9.76 4.43 8.62
C GLY A 45 -10.19 2.97 8.45
N ALA A 46 -9.93 2.38 7.29
CA ALA A 46 -10.19 0.95 7.06
C ALA A 46 -9.35 0.04 7.98
N GLY A 47 -8.10 0.40 8.26
CA GLY A 47 -7.26 -0.28 9.25
C GLY A 47 -7.80 -0.16 10.67
N LEU A 48 -8.24 1.03 11.07
CA LEU A 48 -8.80 1.29 12.40
C LEU A 48 -10.08 0.49 12.64
N VAL A 49 -10.97 0.37 11.65
CA VAL A 49 -12.17 -0.47 11.73
C VAL A 49 -11.81 -1.94 12.04
N ARG A 50 -10.68 -2.44 11.53
CA ARG A 50 -10.20 -3.80 11.83
C ARG A 50 -9.57 -3.93 13.22
N LEU A 51 -8.98 -2.86 13.73
CA LEU A 51 -8.41 -2.80 15.08
C LEU A 51 -9.45 -2.59 16.18
N LEU A 52 -10.57 -1.97 15.84
CA LEU A 52 -11.59 -1.55 16.79
C LEU A 52 -12.07 -2.69 17.73
N PRO A 53 -12.30 -3.93 17.27
CA PRO A 53 -12.69 -5.02 18.16
C PRO A 53 -11.66 -5.32 19.26
N TRP A 54 -10.37 -5.08 19.00
CA TRP A 54 -9.30 -5.33 19.96
C TRP A 54 -9.11 -4.14 20.91
N LEU A 55 -9.26 -2.91 20.40
CA LEU A 55 -9.19 -1.70 21.23
C LEU A 55 -10.36 -1.60 22.21
N LEU A 56 -11.51 -2.19 21.87
CA LEU A 56 -12.70 -2.24 22.74
C LEU A 56 -12.73 -3.46 23.66
N ALA A 57 -11.85 -4.45 23.47
CA ALA A 57 -11.81 -5.64 24.29
C ALA A 57 -11.08 -5.35 25.62
N PRO A 58 -11.74 -5.50 26.78
CA PRO A 58 -11.11 -5.19 28.08
C PRO A 58 -9.92 -6.10 28.40
N ASP A 59 -9.86 -7.28 27.78
CA ASP A 59 -8.82 -8.30 28.02
C ASP A 59 -7.62 -8.18 27.06
N VAL A 60 -7.60 -7.16 26.19
CA VAL A 60 -6.51 -6.91 25.23
C VAL A 60 -5.81 -5.59 25.60
N PRO A 61 -4.62 -5.65 26.20
CA PRO A 61 -3.88 -4.43 26.56
C PRO A 61 -3.41 -3.70 25.29
N LEU A 62 -3.36 -2.36 25.35
CA LEU A 62 -3.03 -1.51 24.19
C LEU A 62 -1.64 -1.84 23.62
N GLU A 63 -0.70 -2.26 24.47
CA GLU A 63 0.64 -2.66 24.08
C GLU A 63 0.60 -3.81 23.06
N VAL A 64 -0.31 -4.78 23.22
CA VAL A 64 -0.46 -5.92 22.30
C VAL A 64 -1.06 -5.49 20.95
N SER A 65 -1.81 -4.39 20.91
CA SER A 65 -2.37 -3.86 19.67
C SER A 65 -1.35 -3.08 18.82
N TRP A 66 -0.26 -2.60 19.44
CA TRP A 66 0.69 -1.69 18.81
C TRP A 66 1.42 -2.29 17.59
N PRO A 67 1.95 -3.53 17.63
CA PRO A 67 2.59 -4.13 16.46
C PRO A 67 1.63 -4.22 15.26
N PHE A 68 0.35 -4.49 15.51
CA PHE A 68 -0.66 -4.56 14.45
C PHE A 68 -1.00 -3.18 13.88
N ALA A 69 -1.13 -2.16 14.74
CA ALA A 69 -1.30 -0.78 14.30
C ALA A 69 -0.16 -0.30 13.42
N ARG A 70 1.08 -0.67 13.76
CA ARG A 70 2.28 -0.39 12.96
C ARG A 70 2.24 -1.05 11.59
N ALA A 71 1.86 -2.34 11.53
CA ALA A 71 1.71 -3.06 10.26
C ALA A 71 0.60 -2.45 9.37
N LEU A 72 -0.53 -2.05 9.96
CA LEU A 72 -1.61 -1.37 9.24
C LEU A 72 -1.19 0.02 8.75
N ALA A 73 -0.44 0.79 9.55
CA ALA A 73 0.09 2.09 9.15
C ALA A 73 1.07 1.97 7.98
N ALA A 74 1.93 0.94 7.98
CA ALA A 74 2.82 0.64 6.87
C ALA A 74 2.03 0.32 5.58
N ALA A 75 1.04 -0.57 5.67
CA ALA A 75 0.18 -0.92 4.53
C ALA A 75 -0.66 0.27 4.01
N ALA A 76 -1.16 1.11 4.92
CA ALA A 76 -1.89 2.33 4.56
C ALA A 76 -0.99 3.33 3.83
N THR A 77 0.26 3.49 4.30
CA THR A 77 1.27 4.36 3.66
C THR A 77 1.62 3.85 2.27
N GLU A 78 1.85 2.53 2.11
CA GLU A 78 2.11 1.91 0.80
C GLU A 78 0.96 2.17 -0.18
N THR A 79 -0.28 1.93 0.28
CA THR A 79 -1.49 2.16 -0.52
C THR A 79 -1.65 3.64 -0.90
N ALA A 80 -1.40 4.54 0.05
CA ALA A 80 -1.47 5.98 -0.16
C ALA A 80 -0.48 6.48 -1.20
N TYR A 81 0.75 5.96 -1.20
CA TYR A 81 1.74 6.31 -2.20
C TYR A 81 1.40 5.72 -3.57
N LEU A 82 1.11 4.42 -3.63
CA LEU A 82 0.86 3.71 -4.89
C LEU A 82 -0.37 4.24 -5.64
N ILE A 83 -1.40 4.68 -4.91
CA ILE A 83 -2.63 5.24 -5.49
C ILE A 83 -2.59 6.77 -5.56
N GLY A 84 -2.23 7.43 -4.46
CA GLY A 84 -2.37 8.88 -4.33
C GLY A 84 -1.41 9.66 -5.21
N VAL A 85 -0.16 9.21 -5.36
CA VAL A 85 0.84 9.98 -6.14
C VAL A 85 0.49 10.01 -7.64
N PRO A 86 0.22 8.88 -8.32
CA PRO A 86 -0.18 8.91 -9.74
C PRO A 86 -1.48 9.67 -9.97
N LEU A 87 -2.45 9.51 -9.07
CA LEU A 87 -3.71 10.25 -9.10
C LEU A 87 -3.50 11.76 -8.97
N GLY A 88 -2.64 12.18 -8.05
CA GLY A 88 -2.28 13.58 -7.86
C GLY A 88 -1.55 14.19 -9.06
N PHE A 89 -0.66 13.43 -9.71
CA PHE A 89 -0.04 13.83 -10.97
C PHE A 89 -1.10 14.01 -12.07
N ALA A 90 -2.06 13.09 -12.18
CA ALA A 90 -3.17 13.20 -13.13
C ALA A 90 -3.97 14.49 -12.92
N PHE A 91 -4.40 14.77 -11.69
CA PHE A 91 -5.15 15.98 -11.36
C PHE A 91 -4.33 17.26 -11.57
N GLY A 92 -3.04 17.23 -11.23
CA GLY A 92 -2.12 18.34 -11.48
C GLY A 92 -2.03 18.68 -12.97
N MET A 93 -1.90 17.66 -13.83
CA MET A 93 -1.85 17.85 -15.28
C MET A 93 -3.19 18.28 -15.86
N ALA A 94 -4.31 17.71 -15.40
CA ALA A 94 -5.66 18.15 -15.80
C ALA A 94 -5.88 19.65 -15.53
N ARG A 95 -5.49 20.11 -14.34
CA ARG A 95 -5.58 21.55 -14.00
C ARG A 95 -4.68 22.41 -14.89
N ALA A 96 -3.49 21.94 -15.21
CA ALA A 96 -2.57 22.65 -16.11
C ALA A 96 -3.08 22.72 -17.56
N THR A 97 -3.80 21.70 -18.04
CA THR A 97 -4.42 21.68 -19.38
C THR A 97 -5.72 22.48 -19.44
N GLU A 98 -6.49 22.52 -18.35
CA GLU A 98 -7.66 23.39 -18.16
C GLU A 98 -7.25 24.87 -18.17
N ALA A 99 -6.23 25.23 -17.39
CA ALA A 99 -5.70 26.60 -17.31
C ALA A 99 -5.00 27.09 -18.60
N GLY A 100 -4.82 26.21 -19.60
CA GLY A 100 -4.15 26.56 -20.86
C GLY A 100 -2.62 26.65 -20.78
N GLU A 101 -2.02 26.45 -19.60
CA GLU A 101 -0.56 26.49 -19.42
C GLU A 101 0.16 25.43 -20.24
N ALA A 102 -0.38 24.20 -20.28
CA ALA A 102 0.19 23.14 -21.11
C ALA A 102 0.21 23.56 -22.59
N ARG A 103 -0.83 24.26 -23.07
CA ARG A 103 -0.89 24.76 -24.45
C ARG A 103 0.11 25.89 -24.69
N ALA A 104 0.26 26.81 -23.74
CA ALA A 104 1.26 27.86 -23.81
C ALA A 104 2.69 27.28 -23.89
N LEU A 105 2.99 26.26 -23.07
CA LEU A 105 4.28 25.55 -23.12
C LEU A 105 4.50 24.84 -24.46
N PHE A 106 3.45 24.22 -25.01
CA PHE A 106 3.52 23.60 -26.35
C PHE A 106 3.71 24.63 -27.46
N ALA A 107 3.10 25.81 -27.36
CA ALA A 107 3.27 26.89 -28.33
C ALA A 107 4.72 27.43 -28.35
N VAL A 108 5.42 27.38 -27.22
CA VAL A 108 6.86 27.73 -27.11
C VAL A 108 7.77 26.55 -27.53
N GLY A 109 7.19 25.43 -27.96
CA GLY A 109 7.91 24.27 -28.48
C GLY A 109 8.36 23.26 -27.42
N ALA A 110 7.80 23.29 -26.21
CA ALA A 110 8.01 22.21 -25.25
C ALA A 110 7.29 20.93 -25.74
N SER A 111 7.94 19.78 -25.68
CA SER A 111 7.29 18.49 -25.94
C SER A 111 6.72 17.90 -24.64
N PRO A 112 5.65 17.08 -24.69
CA PRO A 112 5.13 16.37 -23.52
C PRO A 112 6.21 15.55 -22.80
N ALA A 113 7.13 14.93 -23.55
CA ALA A 113 8.25 14.18 -23.00
C ALA A 113 9.20 15.08 -22.19
N ARG A 114 9.54 16.28 -22.70
CA ARG A 114 10.39 17.22 -21.96
C ARG A 114 9.72 17.71 -20.66
N LEU A 115 8.42 17.97 -20.70
CA LEU A 115 7.66 18.34 -19.50
C LEU A 115 7.63 17.21 -18.47
N MET A 116 7.44 15.96 -18.91
CA MET A 116 7.52 14.77 -18.06
C MET A 116 8.90 14.60 -17.42
N LEU A 117 9.99 14.76 -18.19
CA LEU A 117 11.36 14.71 -17.65
C LEU A 117 11.58 15.77 -16.56
N GLY A 118 10.99 16.96 -16.71
CA GLY A 118 11.01 18.01 -15.68
C GLY A 118 10.30 17.64 -14.36
N LEU A 119 9.46 16.58 -14.36
CA LEU A 119 8.79 16.07 -13.17
C LEU A 119 9.58 14.97 -12.45
N ILE A 120 10.65 14.43 -13.06
CA ILE A 120 11.47 13.36 -12.45
C ILE A 120 11.98 13.76 -11.06
N PRO A 121 12.55 14.97 -10.82
CA PRO A 121 13.05 15.33 -9.50
C PRO A 121 11.97 15.29 -8.42
N VAL A 122 10.74 15.70 -8.75
CA VAL A 122 9.59 15.63 -7.83
C VAL A 122 9.22 14.18 -7.53
N GLY A 123 9.14 13.35 -8.57
CA GLY A 123 8.81 11.93 -8.40
C GLY A 123 9.88 11.19 -7.60
N VAL A 124 11.17 11.47 -7.84
CA VAL A 124 12.29 10.91 -7.08
C VAL A 124 12.22 11.35 -5.62
N ALA A 125 12.01 12.65 -5.36
CA ALA A 125 11.87 13.14 -3.98
C ALA A 125 10.74 12.43 -3.23
N LEU A 126 9.56 12.29 -3.83
CA LEU A 126 8.43 11.55 -3.24
C LEU A 126 8.77 10.07 -3.00
N THR A 127 9.48 9.45 -3.94
CA THR A 127 9.93 8.05 -3.83
C THR A 127 10.92 7.86 -2.68
N LEU A 128 11.86 8.79 -2.50
CA LEU A 128 12.81 8.78 -1.40
C LEU A 128 12.10 8.99 -0.06
N THR A 129 11.11 9.88 0.02
CA THR A 129 10.28 10.05 1.21
C THR A 129 9.51 8.77 1.55
N PHE A 130 8.94 8.09 0.55
CA PHE A 130 8.28 6.80 0.74
C PHE A 130 9.26 5.75 1.26
N LEU A 131 10.45 5.66 0.66
CA LEU A 131 11.47 4.70 1.07
C LEU A 131 11.89 4.94 2.52
N ALA A 132 12.14 6.20 2.90
CA ALA A 132 12.44 6.58 4.28
C ALA A 132 11.30 6.22 5.24
N ALA A 133 10.05 6.45 4.85
CA ALA A 133 8.89 6.03 5.64
C ALA A 133 8.84 4.50 5.77
N ALA A 134 9.03 3.75 4.69
CA ALA A 134 9.02 2.29 4.71
C ALA A 134 10.11 1.71 5.63
N PHE A 135 11.29 2.34 5.70
CA PHE A 135 12.33 1.98 6.65
C PHE A 135 11.97 2.34 8.10
N ALA A 136 11.33 3.48 8.33
CA ALA A 136 10.89 3.88 9.67
C ALA A 136 9.78 2.97 10.22
N TRP A 137 8.94 2.42 9.33
CA TRP A 137 7.78 1.59 9.69
C TRP A 137 8.06 0.08 9.61
N ASP A 138 9.32 -0.38 9.63
CA ASP A 138 9.73 -1.78 9.41
C ASP A 138 8.81 -2.80 10.12
N SER A 139 7.78 -3.27 9.42
CA SER A 139 6.60 -3.83 10.09
C SER A 139 6.83 -5.23 10.66
N GLY A 140 7.98 -5.86 10.40
CA GLY A 140 8.24 -7.27 10.71
C GLY A 140 7.24 -8.23 10.07
N ALA A 141 6.35 -7.74 9.20
CA ALA A 141 5.29 -8.51 8.56
C ALA A 141 5.81 -9.53 7.56
N ASP A 142 7.07 -9.40 7.14
CA ASP A 142 7.80 -10.38 6.34
C ASP A 142 8.13 -11.67 7.13
N ARG A 143 8.18 -11.57 8.46
CA ARG A 143 8.53 -12.65 9.38
C ARG A 143 7.40 -12.87 10.41
N PRO A 144 6.32 -13.57 10.02
CA PRO A 144 5.12 -13.69 10.85
C PRO A 144 5.41 -14.36 12.20
N GLY A 145 6.43 -15.22 12.29
CA GLY A 145 6.88 -15.81 13.55
C GLY A 145 7.49 -14.82 14.52
N VAL A 146 8.34 -13.91 14.01
CA VAL A 146 8.92 -12.83 14.83
C VAL A 146 7.81 -11.93 15.35
N PHE A 147 6.85 -11.58 14.49
CA PHE A 147 5.69 -10.79 14.85
C PHE A 147 4.83 -11.48 15.94
N ALA A 148 4.52 -12.77 15.78
CA ALA A 148 3.80 -13.52 16.80
C ALA A 148 4.59 -13.63 18.11
N GLY A 149 5.90 -13.83 18.03
CA GLY A 149 6.79 -13.86 19.19
C GLY A 149 6.79 -12.53 19.96
N GLU A 150 6.76 -11.40 19.25
CA GLU A 150 6.63 -10.07 19.84
C GLU A 150 5.28 -9.92 20.58
N LEU A 151 4.17 -10.30 19.95
CA LEU A 151 2.84 -10.28 20.59
C LEU A 151 2.79 -11.15 21.85
N ILE A 152 3.35 -12.36 21.80
CA ILE A 152 3.38 -13.29 22.92
C ILE A 152 4.24 -12.74 24.05
N THR A 153 5.36 -12.11 23.71
CA THR A 153 6.27 -11.49 24.69
C THR A 153 5.65 -10.27 25.35
N GLN A 154 5.02 -9.39 24.58
CA GLN A 154 4.32 -8.21 25.10
C GLN A 154 3.13 -8.60 25.99
N ALA A 155 2.33 -9.57 25.56
CA ALA A 155 1.21 -10.07 26.36
C ALA A 155 1.68 -10.72 27.67
N ARG A 156 2.80 -11.46 27.64
CA ARG A 156 3.44 -11.97 28.86
C ARG A 156 3.90 -10.84 29.78
N GLY A 157 4.48 -9.78 29.22
CA GLY A 157 4.88 -8.57 29.95
C GLY A 157 3.71 -7.95 30.71
N GLY A 158 2.53 -7.89 30.09
CA GLY A 158 1.30 -7.42 30.73
C GLY A 158 0.82 -8.29 31.90
N CYS A 159 1.28 -9.55 32.03
CA CYS A 159 0.99 -10.40 33.19
C CYS A 159 1.96 -10.18 34.37
N VAL A 160 3.14 -9.62 34.14
CA VAL A 160 4.13 -9.42 35.20
C VAL A 160 3.58 -8.38 36.18
N GLY A 161 3.50 -8.74 37.47
CA GLY A 161 2.95 -7.86 38.50
C GLY A 161 1.42 -7.85 38.61
N ALA A 162 0.71 -8.84 38.06
CA ALA A 162 -0.73 -8.94 38.24
C ALA A 162 -1.13 -9.17 39.71
N GLU A 163 -1.86 -8.21 40.31
CA GLU A 163 -2.36 -8.29 41.69
C GLU A 163 -3.59 -9.19 41.84
N ARG A 164 -4.35 -9.37 40.76
CA ARG A 164 -5.53 -10.23 40.70
C ARG A 164 -5.42 -11.22 39.54
N PRO A 165 -6.06 -12.40 39.62
CA PRO A 165 -6.14 -13.31 38.49
C PRO A 165 -6.73 -12.60 37.28
N LYS A 166 -6.02 -12.63 36.15
CA LYS A 166 -6.49 -12.06 34.88
C LYS A 166 -6.00 -12.90 33.71
N SER A 167 -6.71 -12.81 32.60
CA SER A 167 -6.33 -13.42 31.33
C SER A 167 -6.04 -12.34 30.32
N ILE A 168 -4.94 -12.49 29.57
CA ILE A 168 -4.61 -11.62 28.45
C ILE A 168 -4.69 -12.46 27.18
N VAL A 169 -5.66 -12.14 26.32
CA VAL A 169 -5.81 -12.82 25.03
C VAL A 169 -4.74 -12.29 24.08
N VAL A 170 -4.03 -13.18 23.39
CA VAL A 170 -3.08 -12.82 22.32
C VAL A 170 -3.82 -12.97 20.99
N PRO A 171 -4.22 -11.85 20.36
CA PRO A 171 -4.93 -11.89 19.09
C PRO A 171 -4.08 -12.53 18.00
N LEU A 172 -4.74 -13.03 16.95
CA LEU A 172 -4.15 -13.85 15.91
C LEU A 172 -3.74 -15.21 16.46
N VAL A 173 -2.76 -15.29 17.38
CA VAL A 173 -2.13 -16.53 17.94
C VAL A 173 -3.14 -17.50 18.55
N GLY A 174 -4.29 -17.00 19.02
CA GLY A 174 -5.35 -17.85 19.56
C GLY A 174 -4.93 -18.50 20.88
N VAL A 175 -3.98 -17.89 21.57
CA VAL A 175 -3.51 -18.28 22.90
C VAL A 175 -3.86 -17.20 23.91
N THR A 176 -3.93 -17.59 25.17
CA THR A 176 -4.26 -16.71 26.28
C THR A 176 -3.22 -16.87 27.38
N TRP A 177 -2.63 -15.77 27.80
CA TRP A 177 -1.79 -15.76 28.99
C TRP A 177 -2.66 -15.70 30.25
N LEU A 178 -2.48 -16.68 31.13
CA LEU A 178 -3.09 -16.76 32.44
C LEU A 178 -2.12 -16.15 33.45
N CYS A 179 -2.52 -15.02 34.03
CA CYS A 179 -1.75 -14.31 35.04
C CYS A 179 -2.34 -14.61 36.42
N PHE A 180 -1.53 -15.10 37.35
CA PHE A 180 -1.93 -15.34 38.73
C PHE A 180 -0.99 -14.59 39.69
N PRO A 181 -1.50 -14.02 40.80
CA PRO A 181 -0.66 -13.33 41.77
C PRO A 181 0.42 -14.25 42.35
N GLY A 182 1.66 -13.76 42.39
CA GLY A 182 2.80 -14.50 42.94
C GLY A 182 3.22 -15.75 42.16
N ARG A 183 2.70 -15.98 40.94
CA ARG A 183 3.08 -17.13 40.09
C ARG A 183 3.57 -16.66 38.73
N ALA A 184 4.44 -17.47 38.12
CA ALA A 184 4.87 -17.24 36.75
C ALA A 184 3.66 -17.32 35.79
N PRO A 185 3.53 -16.38 34.83
CA PRO A 185 2.48 -16.45 33.81
C PRO A 185 2.53 -17.76 33.05
N ARG A 186 1.38 -18.32 32.70
CA ARG A 186 1.30 -19.51 31.83
C ARG A 186 0.46 -19.22 30.60
N VAL A 187 0.95 -19.62 29.44
CA VAL A 187 0.21 -19.51 28.19
C VAL A 187 -0.64 -20.76 28.00
N SER A 188 -1.91 -20.58 27.67
CA SER A 188 -2.83 -21.67 27.36
C SER A 188 -3.48 -21.48 26.01
N GLY A 189 -3.82 -22.58 25.35
CA GLY A 189 -4.54 -22.53 24.07
C GLY A 189 -5.14 -23.88 23.70
N PRO A 190 -6.08 -23.90 22.74
CA PRO A 190 -6.57 -25.16 22.18
C PRO A 190 -5.46 -25.84 21.38
N LEU A 191 -5.41 -27.17 21.45
CA LEU A 191 -4.50 -27.94 20.59
C LEU A 191 -5.04 -27.94 19.14
N PRO A 192 -4.25 -27.53 18.14
CA PRO A 192 -4.68 -27.52 16.74
C PRO A 192 -5.20 -28.90 16.29
N GLY A 193 -6.29 -28.93 15.52
CA GLY A 193 -6.91 -30.18 15.04
C GLY A 193 -7.72 -30.97 16.08
N SER A 194 -7.73 -30.58 17.36
CA SER A 194 -8.46 -31.33 18.41
C SER A 194 -9.97 -31.13 18.40
N GLY A 195 -10.47 -30.10 17.71
CA GLY A 195 -11.88 -29.69 17.74
C GLY A 195 -12.32 -29.18 19.11
N GLY A 196 -11.42 -28.55 19.88
CA GLY A 196 -11.72 -28.03 21.22
C GLY A 196 -11.78 -29.10 22.31
N ARG A 197 -11.31 -30.32 22.05
CA ARG A 197 -11.28 -31.42 23.04
C ARG A 197 -9.96 -31.54 23.79
N ALA A 198 -8.94 -30.81 23.37
CA ALA A 198 -7.64 -30.78 24.01
C ALA A 198 -7.11 -29.35 24.12
N TRP A 199 -6.46 -29.07 25.23
CA TRP A 199 -5.82 -27.81 25.55
C TRP A 199 -4.38 -28.04 26.00
N PHE A 200 -3.54 -27.05 25.77
CA PHE A 200 -2.20 -27.02 26.30
C PHE A 200 -2.05 -25.85 27.27
N SER A 201 -1.12 -25.99 28.21
CA SER A 201 -0.61 -24.93 29.07
C SER A 201 0.91 -25.03 29.10
N ALA A 202 1.62 -23.94 28.89
CA ALA A 202 3.07 -23.87 28.91
C ALA A 202 3.54 -22.65 29.72
N THR A 203 4.78 -22.64 30.20
CA THR A 203 5.39 -21.46 30.85
C THR A 203 6.00 -20.50 29.82
N ARG A 204 6.39 -21.02 28.66
CA ARG A 204 6.90 -20.26 27.53
C ARG A 204 6.40 -20.86 26.23
N LEU A 205 6.16 -20.00 25.25
CA LEU A 205 5.85 -20.35 23.88
C LEU A 205 6.76 -19.52 22.97
N THR A 206 7.56 -20.19 22.16
CA THR A 206 8.46 -19.58 21.19
C THR A 206 8.07 -20.07 19.79
N PRO A 207 7.44 -19.23 18.96
CA PRO A 207 7.14 -19.59 17.57
C PRO A 207 8.41 -19.65 16.72
N SER A 208 8.44 -20.55 15.73
CA SER A 208 9.43 -20.48 14.64
C SER A 208 9.19 -19.25 13.77
N GLU A 209 10.22 -18.78 13.05
CA GLU A 209 10.14 -17.57 12.20
C GLU A 209 9.03 -17.64 11.13
N ASP A 210 8.71 -18.84 10.66
CA ASP A 210 7.70 -19.13 9.65
C ASP A 210 6.35 -19.62 10.20
N LEU A 211 6.20 -19.67 11.54
CA LEU A 211 5.03 -20.18 12.26
C LEU A 211 4.65 -21.64 11.96
N ARG A 212 5.56 -22.44 11.39
CA ARG A 212 5.32 -23.87 11.14
C ARG A 212 5.65 -24.75 12.32
N ALA A 213 6.41 -24.23 13.27
CA ALA A 213 6.75 -24.90 14.50
C ALA A 213 6.61 -23.97 15.70
N VAL A 214 6.36 -24.56 16.86
CA VAL A 214 6.30 -23.86 18.14
C VAL A 214 7.01 -24.69 19.19
N ASP A 215 7.92 -24.05 19.92
CA ASP A 215 8.56 -24.60 21.10
C ASP A 215 7.78 -24.19 22.35
N LEU A 216 7.45 -25.19 23.18
CA LEU A 216 6.71 -25.03 24.42
C LEU A 216 7.57 -25.52 25.58
N GLU A 217 7.87 -24.64 26.54
CA GLU A 217 8.55 -25.02 27.78
C GLU A 217 7.53 -25.27 28.90
N GLY A 218 7.75 -26.28 29.74
CA GLY A 218 6.85 -26.63 30.85
C GLY A 218 5.44 -27.01 30.37
N LEU A 219 5.38 -27.75 29.27
CA LEU A 219 4.15 -28.15 28.60
C LEU A 219 3.31 -29.07 29.49
N THR A 220 2.02 -28.76 29.58
CA THR A 220 0.98 -29.57 30.19
C THR A 220 -0.15 -29.69 29.19
N LEU A 221 -0.42 -30.89 28.70
CA LEU A 221 -1.53 -31.18 27.81
C LEU A 221 -2.68 -31.76 28.63
N ALA A 222 -3.89 -31.26 28.40
CA ALA A 222 -5.11 -31.77 28.99
C ALA A 222 -6.09 -32.11 27.86
N ALA A 223 -6.58 -33.35 27.82
CA ALA A 223 -7.56 -33.80 26.83
C ALA A 223 -8.78 -34.43 27.51
N LYS A 224 -9.97 -34.11 27.00
CA LYS A 224 -11.25 -34.68 27.46
C LYS A 224 -11.76 -35.69 26.43
N ARG A 225 -11.58 -36.98 26.72
CA ARG A 225 -12.12 -38.12 25.94
C ARG A 225 -12.79 -39.12 26.90
N GLY A 226 -13.90 -38.71 27.50
CA GLY A 226 -14.59 -39.48 28.56
C GLY A 226 -13.89 -39.44 29.92
N ILE A 227 -12.56 -39.52 29.93
CA ILE A 227 -11.69 -39.34 31.10
C ILE A 227 -10.75 -38.15 30.82
N MET A 228 -10.39 -37.38 31.86
CA MET A 228 -9.42 -36.30 31.76
C MET A 228 -8.00 -36.88 31.82
N VAL A 229 -7.27 -36.80 30.72
CA VAL A 229 -5.86 -37.23 30.64
C VAL A 229 -4.98 -36.00 30.66
N SER A 230 -4.03 -35.93 31.59
CA SER A 230 -3.02 -34.89 31.68
C SER A 230 -1.62 -35.42 31.42
N VAL A 231 -0.90 -34.86 30.45
CA VAL A 231 0.49 -35.20 30.14
C VAL A 231 1.38 -34.00 30.44
N HIS A 232 2.45 -34.21 31.19
CA HIS A 232 3.46 -33.19 31.46
C HIS A 232 4.74 -33.48 30.70
N ALA A 233 5.31 -32.46 30.06
CA ALA A 233 6.60 -32.53 29.38
C ALA A 233 7.41 -31.27 29.67
N LYS A 234 8.72 -31.43 29.90
CA LYS A 234 9.61 -30.29 30.14
C LYS A 234 9.72 -29.39 28.90
N ILE A 235 9.82 -30.01 27.72
CA ILE A 235 9.89 -29.34 26.43
C ILE A 235 8.95 -30.09 25.48
N GLY A 236 8.14 -29.36 24.73
CA GLY A 236 7.35 -29.88 23.63
C GLY A 236 7.65 -29.11 22.36
N HIS A 237 7.93 -29.82 21.28
CA HIS A 237 8.11 -29.24 19.96
C HIS A 237 6.90 -29.63 19.09
N VAL A 238 6.13 -28.64 18.66
CA VAL A 238 4.97 -28.86 17.79
C VAL A 238 5.35 -28.42 16.39
N THR A 239 5.33 -29.33 15.42
CA THR A 239 5.63 -29.05 14.01
C THR A 239 4.42 -29.33 13.13
N GLY A 240 4.49 -28.90 11.86
CA GLY A 240 3.43 -29.14 10.89
C GLY A 240 2.21 -28.23 11.09
N LEU A 241 2.39 -27.10 11.78
CA LEU A 241 1.36 -26.07 11.86
C LEU A 241 1.13 -25.49 10.45
N PRO A 242 -0.12 -25.24 10.06
CA PRO A 242 -0.40 -24.60 8.78
C PRO A 242 0.29 -23.23 8.78
N PRO A 243 0.96 -22.84 7.68
CA PRO A 243 1.66 -21.56 7.63
C PRO A 243 0.67 -20.43 7.89
N TRP A 244 0.97 -19.64 8.90
CA TRP A 244 0.15 -18.50 9.28
C TRP A 244 0.56 -17.29 8.48
N GLY A 245 -0.20 -17.07 7.41
CA GLY A 245 0.18 -16.13 6.37
C GLY A 245 1.30 -16.70 5.49
N ARG A 246 1.70 -15.89 4.51
CA ARG A 246 2.84 -16.19 3.64
C ARG A 246 3.93 -15.19 3.97
N SER A 247 5.15 -15.67 4.18
CA SER A 247 6.31 -14.80 4.31
C SER A 247 6.41 -13.92 3.06
N ALA A 248 6.70 -12.63 3.26
CA ALA A 248 6.84 -11.72 2.14
C ALA A 248 7.95 -12.24 1.22
N LYS A 249 7.64 -12.45 -0.06
CA LYS A 249 8.62 -12.94 -1.04
C LYS A 249 9.77 -11.96 -1.28
N LEU A 250 9.49 -10.68 -1.02
CA LEU A 250 10.41 -9.57 -1.14
C LEU A 250 10.76 -9.09 0.27
N SER A 251 12.04 -8.83 0.50
CA SER A 251 12.45 -8.14 1.71
C SER A 251 11.80 -6.74 1.76
N PRO A 252 11.54 -6.20 2.97
CA PRO A 252 10.97 -4.86 3.13
C PRO A 252 11.64 -3.75 2.28
N PRO A 253 12.98 -3.62 2.23
CA PRO A 253 13.61 -2.59 1.41
C PRO A 253 13.39 -2.80 -0.09
N LEU A 254 13.41 -4.05 -0.56
CA LEU A 254 13.20 -4.37 -1.97
C LEU A 254 11.75 -4.09 -2.37
N ARG A 255 10.78 -4.44 -1.51
CA ARG A 255 9.37 -4.11 -1.68
C ARG A 255 9.17 -2.59 -1.77
N ALA A 256 9.73 -1.84 -0.84
CA ALA A 256 9.63 -0.39 -0.82
C ALA A 256 10.27 0.24 -2.08
N ALA A 257 11.46 -0.20 -2.49
CA ALA A 257 12.09 0.25 -3.72
C ALA A 257 11.23 -0.06 -4.96
N TRP A 258 10.64 -1.25 -5.03
CA TRP A 258 9.82 -1.68 -6.15
C TRP A 258 8.49 -0.93 -6.25
N VAL A 259 7.79 -0.75 -5.13
CA VAL A 259 6.56 0.05 -5.04
C VAL A 259 6.87 1.51 -5.39
N GLY A 260 7.97 2.05 -4.86
CA GLY A 260 8.45 3.40 -5.18
C GLY A 260 8.71 3.58 -6.67
N ALA A 261 9.47 2.67 -7.29
CA ALA A 261 9.76 2.68 -8.72
C ALA A 261 8.48 2.56 -9.58
N THR A 262 7.56 1.66 -9.20
CA THR A 262 6.27 1.49 -9.88
C THR A 262 5.43 2.76 -9.79
N THR A 263 5.40 3.39 -8.62
CA THR A 263 4.67 4.65 -8.36
C THR A 263 5.25 5.79 -9.19
N LEU A 264 6.58 5.94 -9.22
CA LEU A 264 7.28 6.92 -10.04
C LEU A 264 6.97 6.72 -11.53
N LEU A 265 7.16 5.50 -12.04
CA LEU A 265 6.93 5.16 -13.43
C LEU A 265 5.48 5.44 -13.83
N SER A 266 4.51 4.99 -13.03
CA SER A 266 3.08 5.22 -13.27
C SER A 266 2.76 6.71 -13.27
N SER A 267 3.30 7.48 -12.33
CA SER A 267 3.06 8.93 -12.24
C SER A 267 3.58 9.68 -13.46
N LEU A 268 4.79 9.33 -13.94
CA LEU A 268 5.38 9.93 -15.14
C LEU A 268 4.57 9.59 -16.39
N TRP A 269 4.16 8.33 -16.56
CA TRP A 269 3.35 7.89 -17.71
C TRP A 269 1.94 8.48 -17.70
N VAL A 270 1.31 8.59 -16.53
CA VAL A 270 0.04 9.28 -16.35
C VAL A 270 0.17 10.75 -16.72
N ALA A 271 1.21 11.44 -16.24
CA ALA A 271 1.46 12.83 -16.59
C ALA A 271 1.69 13.00 -18.10
N TRP A 272 2.50 12.13 -18.70
CA TRP A 272 2.71 12.11 -20.15
C TRP A 272 1.42 11.92 -20.92
N ALA A 273 0.57 10.96 -20.55
CA ALA A 273 -0.70 10.70 -21.20
C ALA A 273 -1.65 11.91 -21.10
N MET A 274 -1.79 12.48 -19.90
CA MET A 274 -2.62 13.66 -19.67
C MET A 274 -2.18 14.85 -20.53
N LEU A 275 -0.88 15.10 -20.62
CA LEU A 275 -0.29 16.16 -21.44
C LEU A 275 -0.41 15.87 -22.95
N ARG A 276 -0.08 14.66 -23.38
CA ARG A 276 -0.05 14.24 -24.80
C ARG A 276 -1.42 14.26 -25.45
N PHE A 277 -2.47 13.90 -24.72
CA PHE A 277 -3.84 13.87 -25.21
C PHE A 277 -4.65 15.12 -24.83
N GLY A 278 -4.07 16.02 -24.04
CA GLY A 278 -4.71 17.27 -23.64
C GLY A 278 -5.99 17.04 -22.84
N PHE A 279 -6.02 16.00 -22.02
CA PHE A 279 -7.17 15.69 -21.18
C PHE A 279 -7.36 16.77 -20.12
N ARG A 280 -8.57 17.29 -20.03
CA ARG A 280 -8.95 18.40 -19.14
C ARG A 280 -9.85 17.94 -18.00
N SER A 281 -10.73 16.97 -18.25
CA SER A 281 -11.74 16.54 -17.29
C SER A 281 -11.13 15.90 -16.03
N ARG A 282 -11.66 16.30 -14.87
CA ARG A 282 -11.35 15.68 -13.57
C ARG A 282 -11.74 14.19 -13.52
N ALA A 283 -12.85 13.81 -14.16
CA ALA A 283 -13.25 12.40 -14.25
C ALA A 283 -12.23 11.59 -15.07
N VAL A 284 -11.71 12.18 -16.15
CA VAL A 284 -10.63 11.55 -16.93
C VAL A 284 -9.36 11.42 -16.09
N ALA A 285 -9.00 12.45 -15.31
CA ALA A 285 -7.86 12.36 -14.40
C ALA A 285 -8.00 11.23 -13.36
N LEU A 286 -9.21 11.05 -12.80
CA LEU A 286 -9.52 9.95 -11.89
C LEU A 286 -9.33 8.58 -12.56
N ILE A 287 -9.82 8.40 -13.79
CA ILE A 287 -9.70 7.14 -14.53
C ILE A 287 -8.24 6.86 -14.91
N VAL A 288 -7.57 7.85 -15.51
CA VAL A 288 -6.19 7.71 -16.03
C VAL A 288 -5.19 7.56 -14.88
N GLY A 289 -5.39 8.24 -13.75
CA GLY A 289 -4.54 8.10 -12.57
C GLY A 289 -4.88 6.89 -11.70
N GLY A 290 -6.17 6.58 -11.51
CA GLY A 290 -6.64 5.55 -10.61
C GLY A 290 -6.56 4.13 -11.16
N ALA A 291 -6.93 3.91 -12.43
CA ALA A 291 -6.89 2.58 -13.05
C ALA A 291 -5.51 1.89 -12.98
N PRO A 292 -4.40 2.52 -13.40
CA PRO A 292 -3.07 1.89 -13.30
C PRO A 292 -2.68 1.58 -11.85
N SER A 293 -2.97 2.48 -10.90
CA SER A 293 -2.66 2.27 -9.50
C SER A 293 -3.44 1.11 -8.87
N LEU A 294 -4.73 1.00 -9.16
CA LEU A 294 -5.56 -0.11 -8.68
C LEU A 294 -5.11 -1.45 -9.28
N CYS A 295 -4.74 -1.47 -10.57
CA CYS A 295 -4.19 -2.65 -11.21
C CYS A 295 -2.82 -3.05 -10.64
N ALA A 296 -1.92 -2.10 -10.35
CA ALA A 296 -0.66 -2.38 -9.67
C ALA A 296 -0.89 -2.96 -8.27
N LEU A 297 -1.78 -2.35 -7.47
CA LEU A 297 -2.09 -2.85 -6.13
C LEU A 297 -2.67 -4.26 -6.17
N ALA A 298 -3.61 -4.53 -7.09
CA ALA A 298 -4.19 -5.85 -7.27
C ALA A 298 -3.15 -6.88 -7.75
N ALA A 299 -2.24 -6.49 -8.64
CA ALA A 299 -1.15 -7.35 -9.10
C ALA A 299 -0.16 -7.66 -7.98
N LEU A 300 0.20 -6.68 -7.15
CA LEU A 300 1.07 -6.87 -5.99
C LEU A 300 0.41 -7.80 -4.96
N SER A 301 -0.87 -7.57 -4.64
CA SER A 301 -1.64 -8.43 -3.74
C SER A 301 -1.73 -9.88 -4.26
N ARG A 302 -1.97 -10.09 -5.55
CA ARG A 302 -1.99 -11.44 -6.16
C ARG A 302 -0.60 -12.09 -6.20
N PHE A 303 0.45 -11.30 -6.42
CA PHE A 303 1.83 -11.79 -6.42
C PHE A 303 2.21 -12.33 -5.03
N GLU A 304 1.81 -11.62 -3.96
CA GLU A 304 2.01 -12.03 -2.57
C GLU A 304 1.20 -13.28 -2.19
N GLN A 305 0.01 -13.44 -2.78
CA GLN A 305 -0.87 -14.58 -2.54
C GLN A 305 -0.56 -15.82 -3.39
N SER A 306 0.27 -15.73 -4.43
CA SER A 306 0.58 -16.84 -5.34
C SER A 306 1.90 -17.53 -4.97
N ASP A 307 2.26 -18.62 -5.65
CA ASP A 307 3.57 -19.28 -5.53
C ASP A 307 4.52 -18.93 -6.69
N LEU A 308 4.26 -17.81 -7.38
CA LEU A 308 5.08 -17.32 -8.48
C LEU A 308 6.53 -17.01 -8.04
N PRO A 309 7.52 -17.20 -8.93
CA PRO A 309 8.92 -16.89 -8.65
C PRO A 309 9.13 -15.39 -8.42
N ARG A 310 10.20 -15.01 -7.71
CA ARG A 310 10.52 -13.59 -7.41
C ARG A 310 10.55 -12.69 -8.64
N ALA A 311 11.02 -13.22 -9.78
CA ALA A 311 11.06 -12.48 -11.06
C ALA A 311 9.67 -12.03 -11.55
N ALA A 312 8.59 -12.71 -11.13
CA ALA A 312 7.22 -12.33 -11.49
C ALA A 312 6.77 -11.01 -10.85
N VAL A 313 7.56 -10.39 -9.97
CA VAL A 313 7.30 -9.03 -9.46
C VAL A 313 7.24 -7.99 -10.59
N ALA A 314 7.86 -8.27 -11.74
CA ALA A 314 7.76 -7.46 -12.96
C ALA A 314 6.32 -7.29 -13.49
N VAL A 315 5.40 -8.19 -13.11
CA VAL A 315 3.98 -8.09 -13.45
C VAL A 315 3.33 -6.83 -12.87
N VAL A 316 3.83 -6.30 -11.74
CA VAL A 316 3.24 -5.14 -11.06
C VAL A 316 3.31 -3.87 -11.93
N PRO A 317 4.48 -3.37 -12.36
CA PRO A 317 4.54 -2.22 -13.27
C PRO A 317 3.95 -2.53 -14.65
N ALA A 318 4.06 -3.76 -15.15
CA ALA A 318 3.45 -4.14 -16.43
C ALA A 318 1.92 -4.02 -16.40
N ALA A 319 1.27 -4.48 -15.32
CA ALA A 319 -0.16 -4.37 -15.11
C ALA A 319 -0.62 -2.90 -15.04
N ALA A 320 0.13 -2.04 -14.35
CA ALA A 320 -0.14 -0.60 -14.32
C ALA A 320 -0.09 0.02 -15.72
N LEU A 321 0.99 -0.23 -16.47
CA LEU A 321 1.15 0.34 -17.82
C LEU A 321 0.08 -0.18 -18.79
N ALA A 322 -0.25 -1.46 -18.73
CA ALA A 322 -1.31 -2.05 -19.55
C ALA A 322 -2.68 -1.41 -19.24
N ALA A 323 -3.01 -1.25 -17.95
CA ALA A 323 -4.24 -0.62 -17.51
C ALA A 323 -4.32 0.87 -17.93
N LEU A 324 -3.19 1.60 -17.85
CA LEU A 324 -3.11 2.97 -18.35
C LEU A 324 -3.36 3.03 -19.86
N GLY A 325 -2.70 2.15 -20.63
CA GLY A 325 -2.89 2.07 -22.08
C GLY A 325 -4.35 1.82 -22.47
N LEU A 326 -5.00 0.87 -21.79
CA LEU A 326 -6.42 0.56 -21.99
C LEU A 326 -7.33 1.73 -21.60
N ALA A 327 -7.09 2.38 -20.46
CA ALA A 327 -7.85 3.55 -20.03
C ALA A 327 -7.73 4.71 -21.03
N VAL A 328 -6.52 4.99 -21.52
CA VAL A 328 -6.29 6.02 -22.53
C VAL A 328 -6.98 5.66 -23.84
N LEU A 329 -6.88 4.40 -24.30
CA LEU A 329 -7.48 3.95 -25.55
C LEU A 329 -9.01 4.07 -25.52
N THR A 330 -9.64 3.58 -24.45
CA THR A 330 -11.10 3.64 -24.27
C THR A 330 -11.61 5.08 -24.24
N LEU A 331 -10.94 5.96 -23.50
CA LEU A 331 -11.28 7.40 -23.47
C LEU A 331 -11.13 8.07 -24.83
N ARG A 332 -10.11 7.70 -25.63
CA ARG A 332 -9.93 8.22 -26.99
C ARG A 332 -11.04 7.75 -27.94
N ILE A 333 -11.43 6.48 -27.86
CA ILE A 333 -12.54 5.94 -28.65
C ILE A 333 -13.84 6.66 -28.29
N ALA A 334 -14.14 6.79 -26.99
CA ALA A 334 -15.32 7.51 -26.51
C ALA A 334 -15.34 8.97 -26.97
N ALA A 335 -14.22 9.68 -26.88
CA ALA A 335 -14.11 11.07 -27.35
C ALA A 335 -14.29 11.19 -28.88
N ASN A 336 -13.80 10.23 -29.66
CA ASN A 336 -14.00 10.19 -31.11
C ASN A 336 -15.47 9.93 -31.47
N GLN A 337 -16.11 8.96 -30.82
CA GLN A 337 -17.53 8.65 -31.04
C GLN A 337 -18.42 9.85 -30.68
N TRP A 338 -18.13 10.51 -29.56
CA TRP A 338 -18.87 11.70 -29.14
C TRP A 338 -18.74 12.87 -30.12
N ARG A 339 -17.52 13.08 -30.67
CA ARG A 339 -17.31 14.08 -31.75
C ARG A 339 -18.07 13.74 -33.02
N LYS A 340 -18.14 12.46 -33.42
CA LYS A 340 -18.93 12.03 -34.58
C LYS A 340 -20.43 12.28 -34.35
N ARG A 341 -20.97 11.91 -33.18
CA ARG A 341 -22.37 12.18 -32.82
C ARG A 341 -22.71 13.67 -32.85
N ARG A 342 -21.82 14.54 -32.36
CA ARG A 342 -22.02 16.00 -32.41
C ARG A 342 -22.00 16.58 -33.82
N ARG A 343 -21.25 16.00 -34.75
CA ARG A 343 -21.23 16.45 -36.16
C ARG A 343 -22.42 15.94 -36.97
N GLY A 344 -22.92 14.75 -36.62
CA GLY A 344 -24.06 14.12 -37.29
C GLY A 344 -25.42 14.52 -36.71
N ALA A 345 -25.47 15.23 -35.59
CA ALA A 345 -26.71 15.82 -35.09
C ALA A 345 -27.17 16.86 -36.13
N PRO A 346 -28.30 16.66 -36.83
CA PRO A 346 -28.81 17.67 -37.74
C PRO A 346 -28.96 18.96 -36.94
N LEU A 347 -28.54 20.08 -37.52
CA LEU A 347 -28.86 21.40 -37.00
C LEU A 347 -30.39 21.52 -37.05
N LEU A 348 -31.05 20.96 -36.03
CA LEU A 348 -32.50 21.02 -35.84
C LEU A 348 -32.88 22.48 -36.03
N GLY A 349 -33.68 22.69 -37.07
CA GLY A 349 -33.72 23.92 -37.82
C GLY A 349 -33.79 25.14 -36.92
N TYR A 350 -32.81 26.02 -37.09
CA TYR A 350 -33.07 27.44 -36.96
C TYR A 350 -34.00 27.80 -38.14
N SER A 351 -35.27 27.40 -38.02
CA SER A 351 -36.37 27.87 -38.84
C SER A 351 -36.40 29.37 -38.60
N ARG A 352 -35.83 30.13 -39.54
CA ARG A 352 -36.11 31.54 -39.70
C ARG A 352 -37.62 31.64 -39.91
N ARG A 353 -38.37 31.86 -38.84
CA ARG A 353 -39.66 32.54 -38.96
C ARG A 353 -39.30 33.98 -39.33
N CYS A 354 -39.47 34.29 -40.61
CA CYS A 354 -39.57 35.65 -41.09
C CYS A 354 -40.80 36.32 -40.48
#